data_AF-A0A8T4HYV6-F1
#
_entry.id   AF-A0A8T4HYV6-F1
#
_cell.length_a   1.000
_cell.length_b   1.000
_cell.length_c   1.000
_cell.angle_alpha   90.00
_cell.angle_beta   90.00
_cell.angle_gamma   90.00
#
_symmetry.space_group_name_H-M   'P 1'
#
loop_
_entity.id
_entity.type
_entity.pdbx_description
1 polymer ?
#
loop_
_entity_poly.entity_id
_entity_poly.type
_entity_poly.pdbx_seq_one_letter_code
_entity_poly.pdbx_strand_id
1 'polypeptide(L)'
;FKNKRMVWYQHFDFDTSARALVNRAGGVETNTLNVCQVEVVGTCDPGTHAKWTRAGYAHLYMPDLPDWAIRDLGEFAEWAHAKH
;
A
#
# COMPACT_ATOMS: atom_id res chain seq x y z
N PHE A 1 8.59 12.15 1.51
CA PHE A 1 7.27 12.77 1.23
C PHE A 1 7.32 14.26 0.92
N LYS A 2 8.32 14.77 0.16
CA LYS A 2 8.47 16.21 -0.12
C LYS A 2 7.22 16.83 -0.76
N ASN A 3 6.53 16.06 -1.60
CA ASN A 3 5.36 16.52 -2.33
C ASN A 3 4.02 16.07 -1.70
N LYS A 4 4.05 15.38 -0.54
CA LYS A 4 2.86 14.86 0.15
C LYS A 4 1.84 14.21 -0.80
N ARG A 5 2.34 13.30 -1.64
CA ARG A 5 1.55 12.52 -2.60
C ARG A 5 2.04 11.07 -2.66
N MET A 6 1.14 10.15 -2.97
CA MET A 6 1.48 8.78 -3.33
C MET A 6 2.05 8.71 -4.75
N VAL A 7 2.87 7.68 -4.99
CA VAL A 7 3.37 7.34 -6.32
C VAL A 7 3.05 5.87 -6.53
N TRP A 8 2.27 5.60 -7.56
CA TRP A 8 1.77 4.28 -7.88
C TRP A 8 2.67 3.61 -8.92
N TYR A 9 3.00 2.35 -8.67
CA TYR A 9 3.75 1.51 -9.59
C TYR A 9 2.96 0.22 -9.83
N GLN A 10 2.91 -0.22 -11.08
CA GLN A 10 2.25 -1.46 -11.47
C GLN A 10 3.28 -2.45 -12.02
N HIS A 11 3.14 -3.72 -11.64
CA HIS A 11 3.95 -4.80 -12.21
C HIS A 11 3.34 -5.36 -13.50
N PHE A 12 2.02 -5.31 -13.62
CA PHE A 12 1.22 -5.74 -14.77
C PHE A 12 0.05 -4.77 -14.96
N ASP A 13 -0.64 -4.84 -16.10
CA ASP A 13 -1.83 -4.02 -16.34
C ASP A 13 -2.93 -4.33 -15.32
N PHE A 14 -3.63 -3.29 -14.86
CA PHE A 14 -4.53 -3.34 -13.71
C PHE A 14 -5.65 -4.39 -13.83
N ASP A 15 -6.19 -4.57 -15.04
CA ASP A 15 -7.27 -5.54 -15.33
C ASP A 15 -6.76 -6.96 -15.63
N THR A 16 -5.46 -7.18 -15.51
CA THR A 16 -4.84 -8.48 -15.74
C THR A 16 -4.66 -9.21 -14.42
N SER A 17 -5.25 -10.40 -14.32
CA SER A 17 -5.03 -11.29 -13.18
C SER A 17 -3.54 -11.59 -12.99
N ALA A 18 -2.99 -11.19 -11.84
CA ALA A 18 -1.63 -11.54 -11.44
C ALA A 18 -1.55 -13.02 -11.10
N ARG A 19 -0.81 -13.81 -11.89
CA ARG A 19 -0.59 -15.25 -11.64
C ARG A 19 0.69 -15.56 -10.85
N ALA A 20 1.38 -14.53 -10.37
CA ALA A 20 2.77 -14.63 -9.92
C ALA A 20 2.96 -14.87 -8.41
N LEU A 21 1.90 -14.95 -7.60
CA LEU A 21 2.05 -15.10 -6.15
C LEU A 21 2.01 -16.58 -5.76
N VAL A 22 3.20 -17.18 -5.65
CA VAL A 22 3.38 -18.53 -5.11
C VAL A 22 3.15 -18.46 -3.60
N ASN A 23 2.03 -19.00 -3.14
CA ASN A 23 1.78 -19.23 -1.71
C ASN A 23 2.78 -20.29 -1.20
N ARG A 24 3.88 -19.85 -0.57
CA ARG A 24 4.82 -20.76 0.09
C ARG A 24 4.20 -21.30 1.37
N ALA A 25 4.53 -22.54 1.73
CA ALA A 25 4.09 -23.14 2.98
C ALA A 25 4.48 -22.25 4.19
N GLY A 26 3.50 -21.96 5.06
CA GLY A 26 3.68 -21.13 6.25
C GLY A 26 3.57 -19.61 6.02
N GLY A 27 3.31 -19.14 4.79
CA GLY A 27 3.01 -17.74 4.49
C GLY A 27 1.52 -17.41 4.57
N VAL A 28 1.18 -16.12 4.50
CA VAL A 28 -0.21 -15.66 4.30
C VAL A 28 -0.59 -15.89 2.84
N GLU A 29 -1.73 -16.52 2.61
CA GLU A 29 -2.23 -16.74 1.26
C GLU A 29 -2.61 -15.43 0.59
N THR A 30 -2.20 -15.26 -0.66
CA THR A 30 -2.67 -14.14 -1.48
C THR A 30 -4.14 -14.35 -1.83
N ASN A 31 -4.96 -13.32 -1.61
CA ASN A 31 -6.36 -13.33 -2.03
C ASN A 31 -6.47 -13.40 -3.57
N THR A 32 -7.06 -14.47 -4.08
CA THR A 32 -7.26 -14.71 -5.53
C THR A 32 -8.72 -14.51 -5.97
N LEU A 33 -9.57 -13.93 -5.13
CA LEU A 33 -11.01 -13.78 -5.36
C LEU A 33 -11.38 -12.58 -6.25
N ASN A 34 -10.69 -12.41 -7.40
CA ASN A 34 -10.92 -11.30 -8.33
C ASN A 34 -10.93 -9.93 -7.65
N VAL A 35 -9.95 -9.68 -6.79
CA VAL A 35 -9.78 -8.40 -6.09
C VAL A 35 -8.63 -7.59 -6.70
N CYS A 36 -8.74 -6.27 -6.64
CA CYS A 36 -7.57 -5.42 -6.74
C CYS A 36 -6.82 -5.47 -5.39
N GLN A 37 -5.51 -5.72 -5.44
CA GLN A 37 -4.64 -5.64 -4.27
C GLN A 37 -3.62 -4.52 -4.47
N VAL A 38 -3.46 -3.68 -3.46
CA VAL A 38 -2.44 -2.63 -3.43
C VAL A 38 -1.58 -2.76 -2.18
N GLU A 39 -0.29 -2.52 -2.34
CA GLU A 39 0.66 -2.45 -1.24
C GLU A 39 1.03 -1.00 -0.96
N VAL A 40 0.90 -0.59 0.31
CA VAL A 40 1.30 0.75 0.77
C VAL A 40 2.55 0.61 1.62
N VAL A 41 3.62 1.32 1.24
CA VAL A 41 4.91 1.23 1.94
C VAL A 41 4.88 2.07 3.22
N GLY A 42 5.05 1.40 4.36
CA GLY A 42 5.20 2.02 5.67
C GLY A 42 5.30 0.97 6.78
N THR A 43 4.98 1.35 8.01
CA THR A 43 4.99 0.42 9.16
C THR A 43 3.69 0.51 9.93
N CYS A 44 3.21 -0.63 10.44
CA CYS A 44 2.17 -0.69 11.46
C CYS A 44 2.73 -1.03 12.85
N ASP A 45 4.00 -1.41 12.95
CA ASP A 45 4.64 -1.78 14.21
C ASP A 45 5.06 -0.51 15.00
N PRO A 46 4.57 -0.31 16.24
CA PRO A 46 4.89 0.86 17.04
C PRO A 46 6.38 0.97 17.41
N GLY A 47 7.06 -0.16 17.61
CA GLY A 47 8.48 -0.19 17.96
C GLY A 47 9.35 0.33 16.82
N THR A 48 9.05 -0.13 15.61
CA THR A 48 9.67 0.29 14.34
C THR A 48 9.37 1.76 14.06
N HIS A 49 8.11 2.19 14.24
CA HIS A 49 7.72 3.59 14.13
C HIS A 49 8.57 4.48 15.06
N ALA A 50 8.63 4.16 16.35
CA ALA A 50 9.39 4.93 17.32
C ALA A 50 10.89 4.96 16.99
N LYS A 51 11.47 3.82 16.56
CA LYS A 51 12.87 3.74 16.13
C LYS A 51 13.16 4.63 14.92
N TRP A 52 12.31 4.58 13.90
CA TRP A 52 12.49 5.35 12.67
C TRP A 52 12.29 6.85 12.88
N THR A 53 11.30 7.24 13.69
CA THR A 53 11.09 8.64 14.09
C THR A 53 12.32 9.20 14.81
N ARG A 54 12.88 8.47 15.79
CA ARG A 54 14.11 8.89 16.48
C ARG A 54 15.32 9.04 15.54
N ALA A 55 15.39 8.21 14.50
CA ALA A 55 16.44 8.26 13.50
C ALA A 55 16.20 9.32 12.41
N GLY A 56 15.07 10.04 12.44
CA GLY A 56 14.73 11.06 11.44
C GLY A 56 14.29 10.49 10.09
N TYR A 57 13.95 9.20 10.01
CA TYR A 57 13.44 8.61 8.77
C TYR A 57 11.98 9.00 8.54
N ALA A 58 11.71 9.61 7.40
CA ALA A 58 10.34 9.86 6.96
C ALA A 58 9.66 8.55 6.55
N HIS A 59 8.54 8.21 7.17
CA HIS A 59 7.75 7.02 6.86
C HIS A 59 6.25 7.25 7.12
N LEU A 60 5.40 6.36 6.59
CA LEU A 60 3.99 6.30 6.96
C LEU A 60 3.81 5.34 8.14
N TYR A 61 3.09 5.79 9.17
CA TYR A 61 2.64 4.94 10.26
C TYR A 61 1.17 4.60 10.01
N MET A 62 0.89 3.34 9.65
CA MET A 62 -0.43 2.93 9.15
C MET A 62 -1.58 3.17 10.15
N PRO A 63 -1.40 3.00 11.47
CA PRO A 63 -2.46 3.29 12.44
C PRO A 63 -2.81 4.79 12.56
N ASP A 64 -1.93 5.69 12.13
CA ASP A 64 -2.11 7.14 12.22
C ASP A 64 -1.59 7.80 10.93
N LEU A 65 -2.34 7.55 9.84
CA LEU A 65 -2.00 8.09 8.53
C LEU A 65 -2.28 9.60 8.47
N PRO A 66 -1.40 10.39 7.85
CA PRO A 66 -1.66 11.80 7.64
C PRO A 66 -2.79 12.00 6.61
N ASP A 67 -3.56 13.07 6.74
CA ASP A 67 -4.74 13.38 5.89
C ASP A 67 -4.47 13.28 4.38
N TRP A 68 -3.29 13.72 3.93
CA TRP A 68 -2.93 13.68 2.52
C TRP A 68 -2.80 12.24 1.99
N ALA A 69 -2.37 11.30 2.82
CA ALA A 69 -2.25 9.90 2.44
C ALA A 69 -3.64 9.25 2.36
N ILE A 70 -4.54 9.58 3.30
CA ILE A 70 -5.93 9.12 3.28
C ILE A 70 -6.65 9.63 2.03
N ARG A 71 -6.49 10.92 1.70
CA ARG A 71 -7.02 11.51 0.47
C ARG A 71 -6.54 10.75 -0.77
N ASP A 72 -5.24 10.55 -0.93
CA ASP A 72 -4.68 9.90 -2.13
C ASP A 72 -5.11 8.42 -2.26
N LEU A 73 -5.31 7.71 -1.14
CA LEU A 73 -5.92 6.38 -1.15
C LEU A 73 -7.37 6.43 -1.63
N GLY A 74 -8.12 7.46 -1.21
CA GLY A 74 -9.48 7.72 -1.71
C GLY A 74 -9.50 8.01 -3.21
N GLU A 75 -8.60 8.88 -3.69
CA GLU A 75 -8.46 9.19 -5.12
C GLU A 75 -8.12 7.94 -5.95
N PHE A 76 -7.25 7.06 -5.42
CA PHE A 76 -6.96 5.78 -6.05
C PHE A 76 -8.19 4.87 -6.10
N ALA A 77 -8.94 4.76 -5.00
CA ALA A 77 -10.13 3.92 -4.94
C ALA A 77 -11.24 4.42 -5.90
N GLU A 78 -11.43 5.73 -5.98
CA GLU A 78 -12.36 6.36 -6.93
C GLU A 78 -11.94 6.10 -8.39
N TRP A 79 -10.65 6.28 -8.70
CA TRP A 79 -10.12 5.99 -10.04
C TRP A 79 -10.31 4.52 -10.41
N ALA A 80 -9.97 3.60 -9.51
CA ALA A 80 -10.16 2.18 -9.73
C ALA A 80 -11.63 1.88 -10.03
N HIS A 81 -12.55 2.34 -9.18
CA HIS A 81 -13.99 2.14 -9.38
C HIS A 81 -14.53 2.70 -10.71
N ALA A 82 -14.03 3.86 -11.15
CA ALA A 82 -14.53 4.54 -12.34
C ALA A 82 -13.93 4.01 -13.65
N LYS A 83 -12.79 3.30 -13.61
CA LYS A 83 -12.00 2.91 -14.79
C LYS A 83 -11.78 1.41 -14.93
N HIS A 84 -11.98 0.63 -13.87
CA HIS A 84 -11.67 -0.80 -13.78
C HIS A 84 -12.81 -1.54 -13.04
#